data_AF-A0AAX3YTY9-F1
#
_entry.id   AF-A0AAX3YTY9-F1
#
_cell.length_a   1.000
_cell.length_b   1.000
_cell.length_c   1.000
_cell.angle_alpha   90.00
_cell.angle_beta   90.00
_cell.angle_gamma   90.00
#
_symmetry.space_group_name_H-M   'P 1'
#
loop_
_entity.id
_entity.type
_entity.pdbx_description
1 polymer ?
#
loop_
_entity_poly.entity_id
_entity_poly.type
_entity_poly.pdbx_seq_one_letter_code
_entity_poly.pdbx_strand_id
1 'polypeptide(L)'
;MTAPELTATDRDVVWAAYTAAEGAVDAIERADRASGCARCGHATTVMTPVGQVISRRFTGYESWTNLAGRRLCAVCVWVYRHRPLRTETHLVTRDPATLRTANSALLHQVLSTTVAADTAVIVPLRPGRKHLLPDAR
;
A
#
# COMPACT_ATOMS: atom_id res chain seq x y z
N MET A 1 8.33 -20.87 -14.36
CA MET A 1 8.22 -20.83 -12.90
C MET A 1 7.41 -19.60 -12.54
N THR A 2 6.13 -19.79 -12.26
CA THR A 2 5.22 -18.69 -11.89
C THR A 2 5.56 -18.27 -10.46
N ALA A 3 5.91 -16.99 -10.26
CA ALA A 3 6.16 -16.45 -8.92
C ALA A 3 4.95 -16.69 -8.00
N PRO A 4 5.16 -16.92 -6.69
CA PRO A 4 4.06 -17.08 -5.75
C PRO A 4 3.22 -15.80 -5.74
N GLU A 5 2.01 -15.89 -6.28
CA GLU A 5 1.05 -14.80 -6.29
C GLU A 5 0.40 -14.71 -4.90
N LEU A 6 0.49 -13.55 -4.24
CA LEU A 6 -0.32 -13.30 -3.04
C LEU A 6 -1.81 -13.49 -3.40
N THR A 7 -2.52 -14.30 -2.62
CA THR A 7 -3.97 -14.42 -2.74
C THR A 7 -4.63 -13.04 -2.52
N ALA A 8 -5.78 -12.79 -3.16
CA ALA A 8 -6.50 -11.51 -3.05
C ALA A 8 -6.82 -11.12 -1.59
N THR A 9 -6.95 -12.11 -0.71
CA THR A 9 -7.18 -11.93 0.73
C THR A 9 -5.93 -11.45 1.47
N ASP A 10 -4.73 -11.88 1.07
CA ASP A 10 -3.46 -11.43 1.63
C ASP A 10 -2.95 -10.11 0.99
N ARG A 11 -3.46 -9.75 -0.19
CA ARG A 11 -3.19 -8.45 -0.82
C ARG A 11 -3.93 -7.34 -0.09
N ASP A 12 -3.23 -6.66 0.81
CA ASP A 12 -3.62 -5.32 1.26
C ASP A 12 -3.74 -4.39 0.04
N VAL A 13 -4.56 -3.35 0.11
CA VAL A 13 -4.77 -2.37 -0.98
C VAL A 13 -3.45 -1.78 -1.50
N VAL A 14 -2.44 -1.64 -0.65
CA VAL A 14 -1.11 -1.15 -1.08
C VAL A 14 -0.43 -2.12 -2.04
N TRP A 15 -0.61 -3.42 -1.86
CA TRP A 15 -0.12 -4.42 -2.81
C TRP A 15 -0.89 -4.36 -4.14
N ALA A 16 -2.22 -4.23 -4.09
CA ALA A 16 -3.01 -4.06 -5.31
C ALA A 16 -2.63 -2.81 -6.10
N ALA A 17 -2.45 -1.67 -5.41
CA ALA A 17 -2.00 -0.42 -6.04
C ALA A 17 -0.61 -0.56 -6.68
N TYR A 18 0.33 -1.22 -5.99
CA TYR A 18 1.65 -1.49 -6.55
C TYR A 18 1.56 -2.41 -7.77
N THR A 19 0.82 -3.51 -7.68
CA THR A 19 0.67 -4.47 -8.79
C THR A 19 0.08 -3.81 -10.03
N ALA A 20 -0.91 -2.92 -9.86
CA ALA A 20 -1.48 -2.18 -10.96
C ALA A 20 -0.54 -1.14 -11.58
N ALA A 21 0.37 -0.55 -10.78
CA ALA A 21 1.28 0.50 -11.23
C ALA A 21 2.60 -0.03 -11.81
N GLU A 22 3.18 -1.03 -11.16
CA GLU A 22 4.56 -1.50 -11.41
C GLU A 22 4.61 -2.97 -11.85
N GLY A 23 3.52 -3.72 -11.74
CA GLY A 23 3.46 -5.16 -12.00
C GLY A 23 3.63 -6.04 -10.75
N ALA A 24 3.59 -7.35 -10.96
CA ALA A 24 3.76 -8.33 -9.88
C ALA A 24 5.18 -8.31 -9.30
N VAL A 25 5.32 -8.63 -8.01
CA VAL A 25 6.64 -8.79 -7.35
C VAL A 25 7.06 -10.25 -7.40
N ASP A 26 8.30 -10.50 -7.81
CA ASP A 26 8.80 -11.86 -8.07
C ASP A 26 8.97 -12.76 -6.84
N ALA A 27 9.15 -12.18 -5.64
CA ALA A 27 9.34 -12.94 -4.41
C ALA A 27 8.56 -12.29 -3.26
N ILE A 28 7.60 -13.04 -2.71
CA ILE A 28 6.80 -12.62 -1.58
C ILE A 28 6.75 -13.76 -0.59
N GLU A 29 7.42 -13.58 0.55
CA GLU A 29 7.37 -14.54 1.64
C GLU A 29 6.83 -13.85 2.88
N ARG A 30 5.94 -14.53 3.62
CA ARG A 30 5.72 -14.16 5.01
C ARG A 30 7.03 -14.43 5.73
N ALA A 31 7.63 -13.37 6.24
CA ALA A 31 8.88 -13.42 6.93
C ALA A 31 8.65 -13.37 8.44
N ASP A 32 9.62 -13.84 9.21
CA ASP A 32 9.58 -13.70 10.65
C ASP A 32 9.71 -12.22 11.06
N ARG A 33 9.54 -11.93 12.35
CA ARG A 33 9.63 -10.56 12.86
C ARG A 33 10.99 -9.89 12.60
N ALA A 34 12.07 -10.67 12.48
CA ALA A 34 13.42 -10.16 12.30
C ALA A 34 13.71 -9.78 10.84
N SER A 35 13.15 -10.52 9.89
CA SER A 35 13.42 -10.40 8.45
C SER A 35 12.29 -9.71 7.67
N GLY A 36 11.08 -9.63 8.21
CA GLY A 36 9.91 -9.07 7.54
C GLY A 36 9.84 -7.54 7.53
N CYS A 37 9.09 -7.01 6.55
CA CYS A 37 8.78 -5.59 6.44
C CYS A 37 8.09 -5.08 7.70
N ALA A 38 8.54 -3.95 8.23
CA ALA A 38 7.99 -3.35 9.43
C ALA A 38 6.50 -2.99 9.26
N ARG A 39 6.10 -2.51 8.08
CA ARG A 39 4.70 -2.15 7.78
C ARG A 39 3.81 -3.38 7.61
N CYS A 40 4.14 -4.29 6.68
CA CYS A 40 3.21 -5.34 6.24
C CYS A 40 3.63 -6.77 6.61
N GLY A 41 4.79 -6.98 7.24
CA GLY A 41 5.28 -8.31 7.64
C GLY A 41 5.87 -9.16 6.51
N HIS A 42 5.66 -8.81 5.24
CA HIS A 42 6.22 -9.55 4.11
C HIS A 42 7.68 -9.20 3.81
N ALA A 43 8.40 -10.10 3.16
CA ALA A 43 9.70 -9.84 2.56
C ALA A 43 9.59 -9.81 1.02
N THR A 44 10.42 -8.97 0.42
CA THR A 44 10.68 -8.94 -1.03
C THR A 44 12.18 -9.02 -1.27
N THR A 45 12.62 -9.31 -2.49
CA THR A 45 14.05 -9.38 -2.85
C THR A 45 14.84 -8.17 -2.38
N VAL A 46 14.25 -6.97 -2.49
CA VAL A 46 14.85 -5.72 -2.00
C VAL A 46 14.17 -5.30 -0.71
N MET A 47 14.96 -5.11 0.34
CA MET A 47 14.53 -4.63 1.66
C MET A 47 15.31 -3.38 2.06
N THR A 48 14.63 -2.27 2.34
CA THR A 48 15.26 -0.96 2.60
C THR A 48 15.14 -0.56 4.07
N PRO A 49 16.20 -0.06 4.74
CA PRO A 49 16.11 0.42 6.12
C PRO A 49 15.02 1.48 6.30
N VAL A 50 14.23 1.38 7.37
CA VAL A 50 13.10 2.28 7.68
C VAL A 50 13.51 3.76 7.64
N GLY A 51 14.64 4.10 8.27
CA GLY A 51 15.13 5.48 8.37
C GLY A 51 15.57 6.12 7.03
N GLN A 52 15.70 5.34 5.96
CA GLN A 52 15.96 5.86 4.60
C GLN A 52 14.68 6.16 3.82
N VAL A 53 13.51 5.77 4.33
CA VAL A 53 12.23 5.84 3.62
C VAL A 53 11.28 6.82 4.31
N ILE A 54 11.24 6.79 5.64
CA ILE A 54 10.40 7.68 6.45
C ILE A 54 11.26 8.53 7.39
N SER A 55 10.76 9.72 7.73
CA SER A 55 11.47 10.63 8.62
C SER A 55 11.34 10.21 10.09
N ARG A 56 12.23 10.73 10.96
CA ARG A 56 12.14 10.53 12.41
C ARG A 56 10.86 11.14 13.04
N ARG A 57 10.15 12.00 12.31
CA ARG A 57 8.88 12.61 12.73
C ARG A 57 7.65 11.90 12.15
N PHE A 58 7.84 10.75 11.49
CA PHE A 58 6.72 9.95 11.00
C PHE A 58 5.85 9.51 12.17
N THR A 59 4.53 9.66 12.04
CA THR A 59 3.58 9.29 13.09
C THR A 59 2.66 8.14 12.70
N GLY A 60 2.68 7.69 11.43
CA GLY A 60 1.74 6.72 10.88
C GLY A 60 2.06 5.24 11.19
N TYR A 61 2.65 4.97 12.36
CA TYR A 61 3.09 3.63 12.76
C TYR A 61 1.92 2.75 13.22
N GLU A 62 0.75 3.32 13.52
CA GLU A 62 -0.46 2.62 13.93
C GLU A 62 -0.93 1.59 12.89
N SER A 63 -0.61 1.82 11.62
CA SER A 63 -0.94 0.92 10.50
C SER A 63 0.09 -0.21 10.29
N TRP A 64 1.13 -0.29 11.11
CA TRP A 64 2.23 -1.25 10.93
C TRP A 64 1.98 -2.56 11.69
N THR A 65 2.28 -3.68 11.04
CA THR A 65 2.05 -5.03 11.56
C THR A 65 3.26 -5.62 12.29
N ASN A 66 4.49 -5.20 11.94
CA ASN A 66 5.73 -5.69 12.55
C ASN A 66 6.55 -4.54 13.15
N LEU A 67 6.17 -4.08 14.34
CA LEU A 67 6.82 -2.94 15.00
C LEU A 67 8.30 -3.20 15.39
N ALA A 68 8.73 -4.46 15.46
CA ALA A 68 10.14 -4.81 15.68
C ALA A 68 10.98 -4.75 14.39
N GLY A 69 10.34 -4.72 13.22
CA GLY A 69 10.97 -4.70 11.92
C GLY A 69 11.79 -3.42 11.69
N ARG A 70 12.97 -3.56 11.10
CA ARG A 70 13.88 -2.44 10.81
C ARG A 70 14.00 -2.11 9.32
N ARG A 71 13.29 -2.85 8.47
CA ARG A 71 13.32 -2.71 7.01
C ARG A 71 11.90 -2.65 6.44
N LEU A 72 11.77 -2.11 5.23
CA LEU A 72 10.54 -2.08 4.45
C LEU A 72 10.76 -2.83 3.14
N CYS A 73 9.75 -3.60 2.71
CA CYS A 73 9.75 -4.25 1.40
C CYS A 73 9.58 -3.24 0.26
N ALA A 74 9.91 -3.63 -0.96
CA ALA A 74 9.86 -2.77 -2.16
C ALA A 74 8.49 -2.09 -2.35
N VAL A 75 7.39 -2.82 -2.10
CA VAL A 75 6.02 -2.31 -2.19
C VAL A 75 5.74 -1.22 -1.15
N CYS A 76 6.16 -1.44 0.10
CA CYS A 76 6.00 -0.44 1.16
C CYS A 76 6.92 0.77 0.94
N VAL A 77 8.12 0.57 0.37
CA VAL A 77 8.97 1.70 -0.05
C VAL A 77 8.27 2.51 -1.14
N TRP A 78 7.71 1.84 -2.15
CA TRP A 78 6.98 2.48 -3.24
C TRP A 78 5.81 3.32 -2.72
N VAL A 79 4.97 2.78 -1.82
CA VAL A 79 3.83 3.57 -1.31
C VAL A 79 4.28 4.83 -0.58
N TYR A 80 5.45 4.82 0.05
CA TYR A 80 6.02 6.01 0.70
C TYR A 80 6.84 6.90 -0.23
N ARG A 81 7.17 6.51 -1.45
CA ARG A 81 7.97 7.35 -2.37
C ARG A 81 7.21 7.80 -3.62
N HIS A 82 6.22 7.04 -4.06
CA HIS A 82 5.45 7.33 -5.27
C HIS A 82 4.69 8.65 -5.12
N ARG A 83 5.16 9.68 -5.84
CA ARG A 83 4.65 11.06 -5.74
C ARG A 83 3.19 11.19 -6.17
N PRO A 84 2.70 10.53 -7.23
CA PRO A 84 1.30 10.61 -7.64
C PRO A 84 0.31 10.33 -6.51
N LEU A 85 0.59 9.35 -5.63
CA LEU A 85 -0.27 9.04 -4.47
C LEU A 85 -0.41 10.20 -3.46
N ARG A 86 0.40 11.25 -3.57
CA ARG A 86 0.39 12.44 -2.70
C ARG A 86 -0.12 13.70 -3.40
N THR A 87 -0.38 13.63 -4.70
CA THR A 87 -0.82 14.78 -5.51
C THR A 87 -2.17 14.56 -6.14
N GLU A 88 -2.56 13.31 -6.37
CA GLU A 88 -3.81 12.94 -7.02
C GLU A 88 -4.58 11.92 -6.19
N THR A 89 -5.92 12.01 -6.24
CA THR A 89 -6.77 10.99 -5.65
C THR A 89 -6.82 9.77 -6.55
N HIS A 90 -6.77 8.58 -5.97
CA HIS A 90 -6.83 7.33 -6.72
C HIS A 90 -7.90 6.40 -6.17
N LEU A 91 -8.56 5.67 -7.07
CA LEU A 91 -9.36 4.49 -6.75
C LEU A 91 -8.51 3.24 -7.01
N VAL A 92 -8.56 2.31 -6.06
CA VAL A 92 -7.85 1.03 -6.11
C VAL A 92 -8.86 -0.10 -5.96
N THR A 93 -8.77 -1.11 -6.81
CA THR A 93 -9.50 -2.39 -6.63
C THR A 93 -8.49 -3.50 -6.42
N ARG A 94 -8.82 -4.47 -5.56
CA ARG A 94 -7.93 -5.60 -5.26
C ARG A 94 -8.03 -6.75 -6.27
N ASP A 95 -9.22 -7.00 -6.79
CA ASP A 95 -9.48 -8.10 -7.70
C ASP A 95 -10.47 -7.70 -8.82
N PRO A 96 -9.99 -7.43 -10.05
CA PRO A 96 -8.58 -7.37 -10.44
C PRO A 96 -7.85 -6.17 -9.81
N ALA A 97 -6.53 -6.26 -9.70
CA ALA A 97 -5.70 -5.15 -9.23
C ALA A 97 -5.79 -3.97 -10.21
N THR A 98 -6.38 -2.85 -9.79
CA THR A 98 -6.38 -1.61 -10.59
C THR A 98 -5.98 -0.41 -9.75
N LEU A 99 -5.38 0.59 -10.40
CA LEU A 99 -5.06 1.90 -9.83
C LEU A 99 -5.44 2.96 -10.87
N ARG A 100 -6.45 3.78 -10.58
CA ARG A 100 -6.90 4.83 -11.49
C ARG A 100 -7.04 6.17 -10.77
N THR A 101 -6.61 7.25 -11.41
CA THR A 101 -6.87 8.60 -10.90
C THR A 101 -8.40 8.82 -10.82
N ALA A 102 -8.85 9.41 -9.72
CA ALA A 102 -10.24 9.69 -9.44
C ALA A 102 -10.46 11.19 -9.26
N ASN A 103 -11.41 11.74 -10.03
CA ASN A 103 -11.89 13.10 -9.84
C ASN A 103 -13.03 13.15 -8.81
N SER A 104 -13.51 14.35 -8.48
CA SER A 104 -14.59 14.53 -7.50
C SER A 104 -15.90 13.82 -7.88
N ALA A 105 -16.24 13.76 -9.16
CA ALA A 105 -17.44 13.07 -9.63
C ALA A 105 -17.36 11.55 -9.41
N LEU A 106 -16.24 10.93 -9.76
CA LEU A 106 -16.02 9.50 -9.53
C LEU A 106 -15.96 9.18 -8.03
N LEU A 107 -15.31 10.03 -7.23
CA LEU A 107 -15.29 9.86 -5.78
C LEU A 107 -16.68 9.96 -5.17
N HIS A 108 -17.49 10.93 -5.60
CA HIS A 108 -18.88 11.04 -5.16
C HIS A 108 -19.67 9.80 -5.53
N GLN A 109 -19.51 9.27 -6.76
CA GLN A 109 -20.18 8.05 -7.18
C GLN A 109 -19.80 6.85 -6.28
N VAL A 110 -18.51 6.67 -5.98
CA VAL A 110 -18.02 5.55 -5.17
C VAL A 110 -18.42 5.70 -3.70
N LEU A 111 -18.25 6.89 -3.13
CA LEU A 111 -18.45 7.14 -1.70
C LEU A 111 -19.91 7.45 -1.32
N SER A 112 -20.80 7.66 -2.28
CA SER A 112 -22.25 7.84 -2.02
C SER A 112 -22.99 6.53 -1.78
N THR A 113 -22.29 5.40 -1.91
CA THR A 113 -22.83 4.06 -1.65
C THR A 113 -21.91 3.30 -0.69
N THR A 114 -22.31 2.10 -0.26
CA THR A 114 -21.43 1.22 0.51
C THR A 114 -20.22 0.84 -0.34
N VAL A 115 -19.02 1.25 0.11
CA VAL A 115 -17.77 0.90 -0.56
C VAL A 115 -17.53 -0.60 -0.44
N ALA A 116 -17.34 -1.27 -1.58
CA ALA A 116 -17.08 -2.70 -1.61
C ALA A 116 -15.76 -3.03 -0.89
N ALA A 117 -15.69 -4.21 -0.27
CA ALA A 117 -14.54 -4.61 0.56
C ALA A 117 -13.22 -4.70 -0.23
N ASP A 118 -13.28 -4.90 -1.53
CA ASP A 118 -12.13 -4.95 -2.45
C ASP A 118 -11.71 -3.56 -2.96
N THR A 119 -12.49 -2.52 -2.64
CA THR A 119 -12.34 -1.18 -3.19
C THR A 119 -11.78 -0.25 -2.12
N ALA A 120 -10.83 0.57 -2.53
CA ALA A 120 -10.19 1.53 -1.66
C ALA A 120 -9.83 2.83 -2.40
N VAL A 121 -9.68 3.91 -1.65
CA VAL A 121 -9.35 5.25 -2.17
C VAL A 121 -8.10 5.76 -1.48
N ILE A 122 -7.15 6.25 -2.28
CA ILE A 122 -5.99 6.99 -1.81
C ILE A 122 -6.26 8.47 -2.00
N VAL A 123 -6.41 9.22 -0.90
CA VAL A 123 -6.75 10.66 -0.92
C VAL A 123 -5.55 11.49 -0.46
N PRO A 124 -5.00 12.38 -1.30
CA PRO A 124 -4.00 13.34 -0.89
C PRO A 124 -4.49 14.27 0.21
N LEU A 125 -3.63 14.51 1.20
CA LEU A 125 -3.81 15.53 2.21
C LEU A 125 -2.71 16.58 2.08
N ARG A 126 -3.09 17.84 2.24
CA ARG A 126 -2.13 18.94 2.17
C ARG A 126 -1.58 19.29 3.56
N PRO A 127 -0.24 19.45 3.71
CA PRO A 127 0.81 19.21 2.71
C PRO A 127 1.38 17.77 2.74
N GLY A 128 1.50 17.12 1.56
CA GLY A 128 2.35 15.94 1.32
C GLY A 128 1.96 14.62 2.01
N ARG A 129 0.80 14.57 2.67
CA ARG A 129 0.26 13.38 3.32
C ARG A 129 -0.76 12.71 2.40
N LYS A 130 -1.19 11.50 2.76
CA LYS A 130 -2.30 10.82 2.10
C LYS A 130 -3.03 9.94 3.09
N HIS A 131 -4.33 9.77 2.89
CA HIS A 131 -5.14 8.75 3.52
C HIS A 131 -5.39 7.60 2.56
N LEU A 132 -5.59 6.43 3.13
CA LEU A 132 -6.00 5.21 2.46
C LEU A 132 -7.35 4.84 3.10
N LEU A 133 -8.40 4.69 2.30
CA LEU A 133 -9.75 4.40 2.76
C LEU A 133 -10.28 3.14 2.05
N PRO A 134 -11.12 2.31 2.66
CA PRO A 134 -11.39 2.30 4.10
C PRO A 134 -10.10 1.94 4.86
N ASP A 135 -9.80 2.71 5.91
CA ASP A 135 -8.69 2.41 6.84
C ASP A 135 -9.18 1.49 7.98
N ALA A 136 -10.47 1.18 8.00
CA ALA A 136 -11.07 0.28 8.97
C ALA A 136 -10.64 -1.15 8.66
N ARG A 137 -9.79 -1.70 9.52
CA ARG A 137 -9.48 -3.13 9.60
C ARG A 137 -10.31 -3.78 10.68
#